data_AF-A0A5Q2FAR2-F1
#
_entry.id   AF-A0A5Q2FAR2-F1
#
_cell.length_a   1.000
_cell.length_b   1.000
_cell.length_c   1.000
_cell.angle_alpha   90.00
_cell.angle_beta   90.00
_cell.angle_gamma   90.00
#
_symmetry.space_group_name_H-M   'P 1'
#
loop_
_entity.id
_entity.type
_entity.pdbx_description
1 polymer ?
#
loop_
_entity_poly.entity_id
_entity_poly.type
_entity_poly.pdbx_seq_one_letter_code
_entity_poly.pdbx_strand_id
1 'polypeptide(L)'
;MREPFERVVHDHGATVLRVCRAVLGPGPDADDAWSETFLAALTAWPGLGEVTNMEAWLVRVAHHKAIDITRARARRALPSAALPDEVSTIGAPGADADGDELWAEVARLPERQRLAIAYHWFGGLSHAETAELIGGSPVAVRRAASDGLRALRRRYEAGDAREGEAR
;
A
#
# COMPACT_ATOMS: atom_id res chain seq x y z
N MET A 1 26.78 -16.40 -5.01
CA MET A 1 25.53 -17.01 -5.51
C MET A 1 24.41 -16.08 -5.10
N ARG A 2 23.61 -15.60 -6.05
CA ARG A 2 22.49 -14.70 -5.71
C ARG A 2 21.50 -15.46 -4.84
N GLU A 3 20.89 -14.77 -3.90
CA GLU A 3 19.82 -15.35 -3.08
C GLU A 3 18.73 -15.97 -3.96
N PRO A 4 18.08 -17.08 -3.56
CA PRO A 4 16.90 -17.57 -4.28
C PRO A 4 15.79 -16.52 -4.25
N PHE A 5 15.09 -16.31 -5.38
CA PHE A 5 14.01 -15.32 -5.46
C PHE A 5 12.90 -15.56 -4.42
N GLU A 6 12.66 -16.82 -4.06
CA GLU A 6 11.71 -17.20 -3.00
C GLU A 6 11.99 -16.52 -1.66
N ARG A 7 13.27 -16.29 -1.31
CA ARG A 7 13.63 -15.61 -0.07
C ARG A 7 13.35 -14.10 -0.15
N VAL A 8 13.54 -13.48 -1.33
CA VAL A 8 13.11 -12.09 -1.57
C VAL A 8 11.60 -11.93 -1.37
N VAL A 9 10.80 -12.89 -1.87
CA VAL A 9 9.34 -12.90 -1.67
C VAL A 9 9.01 -13.08 -0.18
N HIS A 10 9.66 -14.02 0.48
CA HIS A 10 9.46 -14.27 1.91
C HIS A 10 9.76 -13.04 2.76
N ASP A 11 10.89 -12.38 2.53
CA ASP A 11 11.40 -11.31 3.37
C ASP A 11 10.67 -9.97 3.12
N HIS A 12 10.19 -9.72 1.89
CA HIS A 12 9.59 -8.43 1.52
C HIS A 12 8.10 -8.51 1.17
N GLY A 13 7.52 -9.70 1.01
CA GLY A 13 6.14 -9.89 0.58
C GLY A 13 5.14 -9.16 1.46
N ALA A 14 5.28 -9.26 2.78
CA ALA A 14 4.39 -8.59 3.72
C ALA A 14 4.49 -7.05 3.64
N THR A 15 5.70 -6.51 3.51
CA THR A 15 5.91 -5.06 3.34
C THR A 15 5.25 -4.56 2.07
N VAL A 16 5.50 -5.21 0.93
CA VAL A 16 4.92 -4.82 -0.36
C VAL A 16 3.39 -4.87 -0.29
N LEU A 17 2.82 -5.90 0.33
CA LEU A 17 1.36 -6.04 0.45
C LEU A 17 0.75 -4.91 1.30
N ARG A 18 1.40 -4.53 2.41
CA ARG A 18 0.99 -3.38 3.24
C ARG A 18 1.00 -2.09 2.42
N VAL A 19 2.01 -1.88 1.58
CA VAL A 19 2.07 -0.72 0.68
C VAL A 19 0.91 -0.76 -0.32
N CYS A 20 0.68 -1.89 -0.99
CA CYS A 20 -0.41 -2.04 -1.95
C CYS A 20 -1.77 -1.74 -1.31
N ARG A 21 -2.04 -2.28 -0.12
CA ARG A 21 -3.28 -2.02 0.64
C ARG A 21 -3.42 -0.57 1.09
N ALA A 22 -2.32 0.07 1.50
CA ALA A 22 -2.34 1.49 1.85
C ALA A 22 -2.66 2.38 0.65
N VAL A 23 -2.21 2.01 -0.56
CA VAL A 23 -2.38 2.83 -1.77
C VAL A 23 -3.74 2.58 -2.43
N LEU A 24 -4.13 1.32 -2.59
CA LEU A 24 -5.30 0.90 -3.37
C LEU A 24 -6.53 0.54 -2.51
N GLY A 25 -6.34 0.40 -1.20
CA GLY A 25 -7.32 -0.21 -0.29
C GLY A 25 -7.13 -1.73 -0.21
N PRO A 26 -7.74 -2.39 0.79
CA PRO A 26 -7.78 -3.85 0.85
C PRO A 26 -8.64 -4.40 -0.30
N GLY A 27 -8.27 -5.57 -0.83
CA GLY A 27 -9.03 -6.26 -1.87
C GLY A 27 -8.23 -6.57 -3.14
N PRO A 28 -8.93 -6.95 -4.24
CA PRO A 28 -8.30 -7.54 -5.43
C PRO A 28 -7.24 -6.65 -6.08
N ASP A 29 -7.49 -5.34 -6.17
CA ASP A 29 -6.53 -4.39 -6.76
C ASP A 29 -5.17 -4.41 -6.01
N ALA A 30 -5.18 -4.56 -4.68
CA ALA A 30 -3.95 -4.65 -3.90
C ALA A 30 -3.22 -5.99 -4.05
N ASP A 31 -3.97 -7.09 -4.10
CA ASP A 31 -3.41 -8.43 -4.30
C ASP A 31 -2.83 -8.60 -5.72
N ASP A 32 -3.47 -7.99 -6.71
CA ASP A 32 -2.99 -7.90 -8.09
C ASP A 32 -1.72 -7.05 -8.17
N ALA A 33 -1.69 -5.87 -7.54
CA ALA A 33 -0.50 -5.03 -7.49
C ALA A 33 0.70 -5.76 -6.85
N TRP A 34 0.45 -6.52 -5.78
CA TRP A 34 1.46 -7.35 -5.13
C TRP A 34 1.98 -8.44 -6.08
N SER A 35 1.07 -9.18 -6.71
CA SER A 35 1.40 -10.27 -7.63
C SER A 35 2.18 -9.77 -8.83
N GLU A 36 1.74 -8.68 -9.44
CA GLU A 36 2.43 -8.04 -10.56
C GLU A 36 3.81 -7.50 -10.18
N THR A 37 3.99 -7.03 -8.95
CA THR A 37 5.27 -6.56 -8.44
C THR A 37 6.29 -7.69 -8.41
N PHE A 38 5.92 -8.83 -7.79
CA PHE A 38 6.83 -9.97 -7.71
C PHE A 38 6.99 -10.70 -9.05
N LEU A 39 5.99 -10.71 -9.92
CA LEU A 39 6.14 -11.24 -11.28
C LEU A 39 7.12 -10.39 -12.12
N ALA A 40 7.03 -9.06 -12.02
CA ALA A 40 7.97 -8.17 -12.67
C ALA A 40 9.39 -8.35 -12.10
N ALA A 41 9.50 -8.50 -10.77
CA ALA A 41 10.77 -8.74 -10.10
C ALA A 41 11.40 -10.08 -10.50
N LEU A 42 10.61 -11.17 -10.56
CA LEU A 42 11.06 -12.48 -11.00
C LEU A 42 11.56 -12.44 -12.45
N THR A 43 10.83 -11.72 -13.31
CA THR A 43 11.21 -11.55 -14.73
C THR A 43 12.55 -10.83 -14.87
N ALA A 44 12.77 -9.78 -14.07
CA ALA A 44 14.02 -9.04 -14.04
C ALA A 44 15.16 -9.82 -13.33
N TRP A 45 14.82 -10.80 -12.49
CA TRP A 45 15.72 -11.45 -11.56
C TRP A 45 17.02 -11.98 -12.17
N PRO A 46 17.03 -12.65 -13.35
CA PRO A 46 18.27 -13.18 -13.91
C PRO A 46 19.29 -12.09 -14.29
N GLY A 47 18.79 -10.93 -14.72
CA GLY A 47 19.60 -9.79 -15.19
C GLY A 47 19.77 -8.66 -14.18
N LEU A 48 19.09 -8.73 -13.03
CA LEU A 48 19.14 -7.68 -12.01
C LEU A 48 20.57 -7.56 -11.47
N GLY A 49 21.13 -6.35 -11.45
CA GLY A 49 22.44 -6.12 -10.84
C GLY A 49 22.40 -6.21 -9.31
N GLU A 50 23.46 -5.77 -8.64
CA GLU A 50 23.41 -5.55 -7.20
C GLU A 50 22.42 -4.43 -6.89
N VAL A 51 21.45 -4.72 -6.03
CA VAL A 51 20.46 -3.77 -5.53
C VAL A 51 20.82 -3.44 -4.10
N THR A 52 21.17 -2.19 -3.82
CA THR A 52 21.60 -1.75 -2.47
C THR A 52 20.49 -1.87 -1.43
N ASN A 53 19.23 -1.69 -1.83
CA ASN A 53 18.06 -1.87 -0.97
C ASN A 53 16.92 -2.52 -1.76
N MET A 54 16.74 -3.83 -1.56
CA MET A 54 15.73 -4.63 -2.25
C MET A 54 14.30 -4.18 -1.91
N GLU A 55 14.03 -3.88 -0.63
CA GLU A 55 12.72 -3.42 -0.17
C GLU A 55 12.31 -2.12 -0.87
N ALA A 56 13.19 -1.11 -0.85
CA ALA A 56 12.94 0.17 -1.50
C ALA A 56 12.71 0.01 -3.01
N TRP A 57 13.47 -0.87 -3.65
CA TRP A 57 13.30 -1.16 -5.07
C TRP A 57 11.94 -1.81 -5.37
N LEU A 58 11.55 -2.84 -4.61
CA LEU A 58 10.24 -3.50 -4.73
C LEU A 58 9.09 -2.52 -4.48
N VAL A 59 9.22 -1.63 -3.50
CA VAL A 59 8.20 -0.60 -3.19
C VAL A 59 8.03 0.39 -4.35
N ARG A 60 9.12 0.75 -5.06
CA ARG A 60 9.01 1.55 -6.29
C ARG A 60 8.35 0.78 -7.42
N VAL A 61 8.64 -0.51 -7.58
CA VAL A 61 7.93 -1.36 -8.56
C VAL A 61 6.43 -1.39 -8.23
N ALA A 62 6.07 -1.64 -6.96
CA ALA A 62 4.69 -1.64 -6.49
C ALA A 62 3.97 -0.30 -6.71
N HIS A 63 4.66 0.82 -6.54
CA HIS A 63 4.11 2.14 -6.87
C HIS A 63 3.68 2.24 -8.33
N HIS A 64 4.53 1.82 -9.28
CA HIS A 64 4.17 1.81 -10.70
C HIS A 64 2.96 0.90 -10.97
N LYS A 65 2.92 -0.29 -10.35
CA LYS A 65 1.78 -1.22 -10.48
C LYS A 65 0.48 -0.62 -9.97
N ALA A 66 0.52 0.05 -8.82
CA ALA A 66 -0.65 0.73 -8.28
C ALA A 66 -1.14 1.89 -9.18
N ILE A 67 -0.22 2.65 -9.79
CA ILE A 67 -0.57 3.67 -10.78
C ILE A 67 -1.26 3.05 -11.99
N ASP A 68 -0.73 1.96 -12.53
CA ASP A 68 -1.28 1.28 -13.71
C ASP A 68 -2.70 0.76 -13.45
N ILE A 69 -2.92 0.14 -12.29
CA ILE A 69 -4.24 -0.32 -11.84
C ILE A 69 -5.21 0.84 -11.68
N THR A 70 -4.79 1.92 -11.01
CA THR A 70 -5.62 3.13 -10.83
C THR A 70 -6.04 3.73 -12.18
N ARG A 71 -5.10 3.81 -13.13
CA ARG A 71 -5.38 4.29 -14.49
C ARG A 71 -6.31 3.35 -15.25
N ALA A 72 -6.14 2.03 -15.11
CA ALA A 72 -7.02 1.04 -15.73
C ALA A 72 -8.46 1.14 -15.20
N ARG A 73 -8.62 1.28 -13.88
CA ARG A 73 -9.91 1.50 -13.22
C ARG A 73 -10.60 2.76 -13.74
N ALA A 74 -9.88 3.88 -13.82
CA ALA A 74 -10.42 5.13 -14.34
C ALA A 74 -10.90 5.01 -15.80
N ARG A 75 -10.19 4.24 -16.65
CA ARG A 75 -10.63 3.97 -18.04
C ARG A 75 -11.88 3.08 -18.11
N ARG A 76 -12.02 2.10 -17.20
CA ARG A 76 -13.21 1.22 -17.13
C ARG A 76 -14.44 1.96 -16.58
N ALA A 77 -14.23 2.98 -15.74
CA ALA A 77 -15.29 3.78 -15.13
C ALA A 77 -15.87 4.88 -16.05
N LEU A 78 -15.41 5.00 -17.30
CA LEU A 78 -16.09 5.83 -18.31
C LEU A 78 -17.49 5.22 -18.60
N PRO A 79 -18.54 6.04 -18.72
CA PRO A 79 -19.89 5.63 -18.34
C PRO A 79 -20.52 4.60 -19.29
N SER A 80 -20.61 3.35 -18.84
CA SER A 80 -21.86 2.61 -18.99
C SER A 80 -22.71 2.90 -17.76
N ALA A 81 -23.99 3.19 -17.95
CA ALA A 81 -24.93 3.40 -16.87
C ALA A 81 -25.08 2.10 -16.07
N ALA A 82 -24.30 1.92 -15.01
CA ALA A 82 -24.48 0.89 -14.02
C ALA A 82 -24.01 1.43 -12.65
N LEU A 83 -24.85 1.16 -11.65
CA LEU A 83 -24.77 1.62 -10.27
C LEU A 83 -23.44 1.24 -9.59
N PRO A 84 -23.06 1.88 -8.47
CA PRO A 84 -21.89 1.47 -7.73
C PRO A 84 -22.13 0.08 -7.14
N ASP A 85 -21.43 -0.93 -7.66
CA ASP A 85 -21.38 -2.24 -7.02
C ASP A 85 -20.70 -2.09 -5.65
N GLU A 86 -21.43 -2.52 -4.63
CA GLU A 86 -20.93 -2.70 -3.28
C GLU A 86 -19.71 -3.62 -3.31
N VAL A 87 -18.66 -3.21 -2.60
CA VAL A 87 -17.40 -3.95 -2.49
C VAL A 87 -17.70 -5.33 -1.87
N SER A 88 -17.76 -6.36 -2.72
CA SER A 88 -17.92 -7.74 -2.28
C SER A 88 -16.60 -8.26 -1.71
N THR A 89 -16.56 -8.45 -0.40
CA THR A 89 -15.53 -9.17 0.33
C THR A 89 -15.63 -10.67 0.06
N ILE A 90 -14.80 -11.20 -0.85
CA ILE A 90 -14.51 -12.63 -0.91
C ILE A 90 -13.10 -12.79 -0.34
N GLY A 91 -13.04 -13.27 0.91
CA GLY A 91 -11.81 -13.42 1.67
C GLY A 91 -10.87 -14.49 1.11
N ALA A 92 -9.60 -14.11 0.94
CA ALA A 92 -8.51 -15.07 0.87
C ALA A 92 -8.22 -15.63 2.28
N PRO A 93 -7.84 -16.91 2.42
CA PRO A 93 -7.61 -17.54 3.71
C PRO A 93 -6.38 -16.90 4.38
N GLY A 94 -6.62 -16.17 5.48
CA GLY A 94 -5.60 -15.47 6.26
C GLY A 94 -5.91 -14.01 6.59
N ALA A 95 -7.09 -13.49 6.19
CA ALA A 95 -7.54 -12.16 6.60
C ALA A 95 -7.98 -12.18 8.07
N ASP A 96 -7.11 -11.72 8.97
CA ASP A 96 -7.49 -11.31 10.31
C ASP A 96 -8.58 -10.23 10.17
N ALA A 97 -9.75 -10.45 10.76
CA ALA A 97 -10.89 -9.52 10.69
C ALA A 97 -10.53 -8.10 11.21
N ASP A 98 -9.57 -8.00 12.12
CA ASP A 98 -9.02 -6.74 12.65
C ASP A 98 -8.18 -5.97 11.61
N GLY A 99 -7.62 -6.68 10.62
CA GLY A 99 -6.80 -6.10 9.57
C GLY A 99 -7.61 -5.20 8.63
N ASP A 100 -8.86 -5.58 8.34
CA ASP A 100 -9.71 -4.85 7.40
C ASP A 100 -10.14 -3.48 7.97
N GLU A 101 -10.37 -3.37 9.27
CA GLU A 101 -10.72 -2.12 9.93
C GLU A 101 -9.56 -1.10 9.91
N LEU A 102 -8.33 -1.55 10.17
CA LEU A 102 -7.14 -0.71 10.06
C LEU A 102 -7.01 -0.11 8.65
N TRP A 103 -7.14 -0.95 7.62
CA TRP A 103 -7.00 -0.49 6.24
C TRP A 103 -8.14 0.44 5.82
N ALA A 104 -9.35 0.26 6.37
CA ALA A 104 -10.45 1.20 6.18
C ALA A 104 -10.12 2.59 6.77
N GLU A 105 -9.51 2.66 7.95
CA GLU A 105 -9.08 3.94 8.54
C GLU A 105 -7.93 4.59 7.77
N VAL A 106 -6.98 3.80 7.27
CA VAL A 106 -5.90 4.28 6.37
C VAL A 106 -6.50 4.84 5.09
N ALA A 107 -7.49 4.18 4.50
CA ALA A 107 -8.16 4.63 3.28
C ALA A 107 -8.86 5.99 3.46
N ARG A 108 -9.38 6.28 4.66
CA ARG A 108 -10.04 7.54 5.04
C ARG A 108 -9.09 8.73 5.22
N LEU A 109 -7.77 8.50 5.23
CA LEU A 109 -6.81 9.59 5.30
C LEU A 109 -6.81 10.43 4.00
N PRO A 110 -6.53 11.75 4.09
CA PRO A 110 -6.17 12.53 2.92
C PRO A 110 -5.08 11.84 2.12
N GLU A 111 -5.24 11.78 0.79
CA GLU A 111 -4.39 11.00 -0.12
C GLU A 111 -2.89 11.20 0.16
N ARG A 112 -2.46 12.45 0.33
CA ARG A 112 -1.04 12.75 0.57
C ARG A 112 -0.52 12.21 1.90
N GLN A 113 -1.35 12.17 2.95
CA GLN A 113 -0.99 11.55 4.23
C GLN A 113 -0.92 10.03 4.10
N ARG A 114 -1.91 9.45 3.40
CA ARG A 114 -1.98 8.02 3.11
C ARG A 114 -0.75 7.53 2.34
N LEU A 115 -0.40 8.21 1.24
CA LEU A 115 0.76 7.87 0.42
C LEU A 115 2.08 8.09 1.16
N ALA A 116 2.18 9.13 1.99
CA ALA A 116 3.36 9.35 2.83
C ALA A 116 3.54 8.20 3.83
N ILE A 117 2.47 7.73 4.48
CA ILE A 117 2.53 6.56 5.37
C ILE A 117 2.86 5.29 4.57
N ALA A 118 2.22 5.10 3.40
CA ALA A 118 2.45 3.95 2.55
C ALA A 118 3.92 3.77 2.21
N TYR A 119 4.55 4.79 1.62
CA TYR A 119 5.90 4.64 1.10
C TYR A 119 6.98 4.82 2.17
N HIS A 120 6.80 5.73 3.12
CA HIS A 120 7.80 5.96 4.17
C HIS A 120 7.70 4.94 5.31
N TRP A 121 6.50 4.75 5.87
CA TRP A 121 6.33 4.00 7.11
C TRP A 121 6.19 2.50 6.85
N PHE A 122 5.39 2.10 5.86
CA PHE A 122 5.32 0.69 5.47
C PHE A 122 6.44 0.30 4.51
N GLY A 123 6.71 1.13 3.50
CA GLY A 123 7.65 0.82 2.43
C GLY A 123 9.12 1.17 2.67
N GLY A 124 9.46 1.67 3.87
CA GLY A 124 10.86 1.92 4.25
C GLY A 124 11.60 3.00 3.46
N LEU A 125 10.93 3.70 2.53
CA LEU A 125 11.56 4.75 1.73
C LEU A 125 11.92 5.94 2.62
N SER A 126 13.00 6.63 2.28
CA SER A 126 13.28 7.92 2.90
C SER A 126 12.21 8.96 2.54
N HIS A 127 12.15 10.04 3.31
CA HIS A 127 11.30 11.19 2.98
C HIS A 127 11.64 11.80 1.62
N ALA A 128 12.89 11.71 1.19
CA ALA A 128 13.34 12.21 -0.11
C ALA A 128 12.83 11.32 -1.25
N GLU A 129 13.06 10.01 -1.17
CA GLU A 129 12.56 9.05 -2.15
C GLU A 129 11.03 9.05 -2.22
N THR A 130 10.35 9.18 -1.08
CA THR A 130 8.89 9.31 -1.06
C THR A 130 8.44 10.58 -1.77
N ALA A 131 9.13 11.71 -1.57
CA ALA A 131 8.83 12.96 -2.26
C ALA A 131 9.07 12.89 -3.77
N GLU A 132 10.06 12.11 -4.21
CA GLU A 132 10.29 11.83 -5.64
C GLU A 132 9.12 11.04 -6.25
N LEU A 133 8.55 10.07 -5.52
CA LEU A 133 7.42 9.28 -6.00
C LEU A 133 6.09 10.04 -6.04
N ILE A 134 5.78 10.79 -4.98
CA ILE A 134 4.44 11.39 -4.80
C ILE A 134 4.41 12.90 -5.03
N GLY A 135 5.56 13.51 -5.30
CA GLY A 135 5.74 14.93 -5.49
C GLY A 135 5.83 15.77 -4.20
N GLY A 136 6.40 16.97 -4.37
CA GLY A 136 6.61 17.95 -3.31
C GLY A 136 8.00 17.85 -2.66
N SER A 137 8.13 18.37 -1.43
CA SER A 137 9.41 18.38 -0.71
C SER A 137 9.49 17.30 0.39
N PRO A 138 10.71 16.84 0.76
CA PRO A 138 10.88 15.88 1.85
C PRO A 138 10.29 16.37 3.19
N VAL A 139 10.36 17.68 3.45
CA VAL A 139 9.76 18.31 4.64
C VAL A 139 8.24 18.17 4.61
N ALA A 140 7.63 18.39 3.45
CA ALA A 140 6.19 18.30 3.31
C ALA A 140 5.70 16.84 3.42
N VAL A 141 6.47 15.85 2.92
CA VAL A 141 6.21 14.43 3.15
C VAL A 141 6.29 14.07 4.62
N ARG A 142 7.34 14.52 5.33
CA ARG A 142 7.49 14.28 6.77
C ARG A 142 6.29 14.79 7.56
N ARG A 143 5.85 16.01 7.24
CA ARG A 143 4.66 16.59 7.85
C ARG A 143 3.41 15.77 7.55
N ALA A 144 3.20 15.37 6.29
CA ALA A 144 2.06 14.54 5.90
C ALA A 144 2.04 13.18 6.62
N ALA A 145 3.19 12.50 6.75
CA ALA A 145 3.30 11.25 7.50
C ALA A 145 2.96 11.45 8.98
N SER A 146 3.51 12.51 9.61
CA SER A 146 3.23 12.84 11.00
C SER A 146 1.76 13.15 11.25
N ASP A 147 1.13 13.93 10.35
CA ASP A 147 -0.29 14.30 10.45
C ASP A 147 -1.19 13.08 10.24
N GLY A 148 -0.83 12.19 9.31
CA GLY A 148 -1.54 10.92 9.10
C GLY A 148 -1.47 10.00 10.31
N LEU A 149 -0.28 9.82 10.91
CA LEU A 149 -0.12 8.99 12.11
C LEU A 149 -0.92 9.56 13.30
N ARG A 150 -0.93 10.88 13.48
CA ARG A 150 -1.77 11.54 14.49
C ARG A 150 -3.27 11.32 14.23
N ALA A 151 -3.68 11.35 12.97
CA ALA A 151 -5.07 11.12 12.60
C ALA A 151 -5.49 9.67 12.89
N LEU A 152 -4.68 8.68 12.51
CA LEU A 152 -4.93 7.26 12.80
C LEU A 152 -4.99 7.00 14.31
N ARG A 153 -4.06 7.55 15.08
CA ARG A 153 -4.03 7.39 16.54
C ARG A 153 -5.33 7.89 17.20
N ARG A 154 -5.78 9.09 16.83
CA ARG A 154 -7.05 9.65 17.34
C ARG A 154 -8.27 8.80 16.97
N ARG A 155 -8.27 8.20 15.78
CA ARG A 155 -9.36 7.33 15.31
C ARG A 155 -9.41 6.03 16.11
N TYR A 156 -8.25 5.44 16.37
CA TYR A 156 -8.12 4.23 17.17
C TYR A 156 -8.57 4.45 18.63
N GLU A 157 -8.09 5.53 19.27
CA GLU A 157 -8.49 5.91 20.63
C GLU A 157 -10.01 6.18 20.75
N ALA A 158 -10.63 6.73 19.70
CA ALA A 158 -12.08 6.96 19.67
C ALA A 158 -12.92 5.70 19.37
N GLY A 159 -12.34 4.69 18.70
CA GLY A 159 -12.96 3.38 18.47
C GLY A 159 -13.01 2.58 19.77
N ASP A 160 -11.88 2.50 20.47
CA ASP A 160 -11.71 1.80 21.75
C ASP A 160 -12.65 2.35 22.83
N ALA A 161 -12.82 3.69 22.89
CA ALA A 161 -13.77 4.33 23.81
C ALA A 161 -15.25 3.95 23.56
N ARG A 162 -15.63 3.72 22.29
CA ARG A 162 -17.02 3.34 21.93
C ARG A 162 -17.31 1.87 22.25
N GLU A 163 -16.30 1.00 22.12
CA GLU A 163 -16.43 -0.41 22.50
C GLU A 163 -16.50 -0.58 24.03
N GLY A 164 -15.79 0.27 24.78
CA GLY A 164 -15.87 0.30 26.25
C GLY A 164 -17.19 0.78 26.82
N GLU A 165 -17.92 1.67 26.14
CA GLU A 165 -19.26 2.14 26.56
C GLU A 165 -20.39 1.18 26.18
N ALA A 166 -20.17 0.29 25.20
CA ALA A 166 -21.15 -0.69 24.75
C ALA A 166 -21.17 -1.99 25.56
N ARG A 167 -20.33 -2.10 26.59
CA ARG A 167 -20.08 -3.32 27.39
C ARG A 167 -20.45 -3.13 28.86
#